data_AF-A0A0E0MW03-F1
#
_entry.id   AF-A0A0E0MW03-F1
#
_cell.length_a   1.000
_cell.length_b   1.000
_cell.length_c   1.000
_cell.angle_alpha   90.00
_cell.angle_beta   90.00
_cell.angle_gamma   90.00
#
_symmetry.space_group_name_H-M   'P 1'
#
loop_
_entity.id
_entity.type
_entity.pdbx_description
1 polymer ?
#
loop_
_entity_poly.entity_id
_entity_poly.type
_entity_poly.pdbx_seq_one_letter_code
_entity_poly.pdbx_strand_id
1 'polypeptide(L)'
;MNLDRNSTPLRLSPPTSPPQVGFGTTFLKWLAFFAAVMRVLLLSHSNGELAHALGVELDLPDKPAGHDVRSRCYAFLVEDGVVKVLNLKEGVAFTTSSIEEMLKAL
;
A
#
# COMPACT_ATOMS: atom_id res chain seq x y z
N MET A 1 4.78 22.57 42.98
CA MET A 1 5.94 21.67 42.98
C MET A 1 7.02 22.37 42.15
N ASN A 2 8.04 22.91 42.83
CA ASN A 2 9.10 23.71 42.21
C ASN A 2 9.97 22.82 41.32
N LEU A 3 10.21 23.24 40.08
CA LEU A 3 11.22 22.64 39.20
C LEU A 3 12.60 22.98 39.79
N ASP A 4 13.30 21.95 40.26
CA ASP A 4 14.66 22.04 40.76
C ASP A 4 15.59 22.55 39.63
N ARG A 5 16.23 23.70 39.88
CA ARG A 5 17.11 24.42 38.95
C ARG A 5 18.50 23.78 38.80
N ASN A 6 18.66 22.51 39.20
CA ASN A 6 19.93 21.80 39.16
C ASN A 6 19.91 20.48 38.36
N SER A 7 18.95 20.28 37.47
CA SER A 7 18.90 19.09 36.62
C SER A 7 19.84 19.21 35.41
N THR A 8 20.85 18.34 35.34
CA THR A 8 21.72 18.14 34.17
C THR A 8 20.87 17.99 32.91
N PRO A 9 21.19 18.64 31.77
CA PRO A 9 20.37 18.53 30.56
C PRO A 9 20.36 17.08 30.08
N LEU A 10 19.16 16.53 29.90
CA LEU A 10 18.94 15.15 29.47
C LEU A 10 19.39 15.03 28.00
N ARG A 11 20.61 14.52 27.80
CA ARG A 11 21.19 14.35 26.46
C ARG A 11 20.64 13.06 25.84
N LEU A 12 19.68 13.21 24.93
CA LEU A 12 19.13 12.08 24.17
C LEU A 12 20.18 11.57 23.18
N SER A 13 20.57 10.30 23.32
CA SER A 13 21.41 9.62 22.33
C SER A 13 20.61 9.36 21.04
N PRO A 14 21.26 9.38 19.86
CA PRO A 14 20.58 9.00 18.62
C PRO A 14 20.09 7.55 18.71
N PRO A 15 18.88 7.24 18.19
CA PRO A 15 18.37 5.88 18.22
C PRO A 15 19.28 4.95 17.40
N THR A 16 19.67 3.84 18.00
CA THR A 16 20.56 2.81 17.42
C THR A 16 19.85 1.84 16.48
N SER A 17 18.56 2.04 16.24
CA SER A 17 17.74 1.26 15.30
C SER A 17 16.69 2.15 14.62
N PRO A 18 16.32 1.86 13.36
CA PRO A 18 15.26 2.59 12.68
C PRO A 18 13.95 2.48 13.48
N PRO A 19 13.14 3.56 13.54
CA PRO A 19 11.89 3.54 14.29
C PRO A 19 11.00 2.41 13.77
N GLN A 20 10.65 1.49 14.65
CA GLN A 20 9.71 0.41 14.34
C GLN A 20 8.33 1.03 14.17
N VAL A 21 7.81 1.04 12.93
CA VAL A 21 6.51 1.63 12.61
C VAL A 21 5.43 0.70 13.14
N GLY A 22 4.78 1.08 14.24
CA GLY A 22 3.63 0.37 14.79
C GLY A 22 2.43 0.46 13.84
N PHE A 23 1.78 -0.68 13.60
CA PHE A 23 0.57 -0.80 12.79
C PHE A 23 -0.60 -0.11 13.52
N GLY A 24 -0.81 1.18 13.27
CA GLY A 24 -1.84 2.02 13.91
C GLY A 24 -2.04 3.35 13.17
N THR A 25 -3.10 4.09 13.51
CA THR A 25 -3.71 5.29 12.87
C THR A 25 -2.84 6.25 12.02
N THR A 26 -1.53 6.31 12.26
CA THR A 26 -0.53 6.96 11.42
C THR A 26 -0.53 6.47 9.97
N PHE A 27 -0.69 5.17 9.71
CA PHE A 27 -0.70 4.64 8.33
C PHE A 27 -1.91 5.11 7.53
N LEU A 28 -3.11 5.10 8.13
CA LEU A 28 -4.32 5.62 7.46
C LEU A 28 -4.22 7.12 7.20
N LYS A 29 -3.66 7.89 8.15
CA LYS A 29 -3.41 9.33 7.96
C LYS A 29 -2.43 9.59 6.82
N TRP A 30 -1.39 8.77 6.72
CA TRP A 30 -0.40 8.83 5.65
C TRP A 30 -1.03 8.51 4.29
N LEU A 31 -1.83 7.45 4.18
CA LEU A 31 -2.58 7.11 2.97
C LEU A 31 -3.54 8.22 2.54
N ALA A 32 -4.29 8.79 3.49
CA ALA A 32 -5.24 9.87 3.21
C ALA A 32 -4.54 11.12 2.65
N PHE A 33 -3.35 11.45 3.16
CA PHE A 33 -2.53 12.53 2.64
C PHE A 33 -2.13 12.28 1.16
N PHE A 34 -1.60 11.09 0.84
CA PHE A 34 -1.22 10.76 -0.54
C PHE A 34 -2.41 10.75 -1.49
N ALA A 35 -3.55 10.18 -1.07
CA ALA A 35 -4.78 10.18 -1.85
C ALA A 35 -5.23 11.61 -2.21
N ALA A 36 -5.18 12.54 -1.24
CA ALA A 36 -5.55 13.94 -1.46
C ALA A 36 -4.57 14.66 -2.39
N VAL A 37 -3.26 14.48 -2.22
CA VAL A 37 -2.22 15.14 -3.03
C VAL A 37 -2.21 14.62 -4.47
N MET A 38 -2.32 13.31 -4.66
CA MET A 38 -2.25 12.67 -5.98
C MET A 38 -3.61 12.58 -6.68
N ARG A 39 -4.68 13.04 -6.04
CA ARG A 39 -6.07 12.92 -6.52
C ARG A 39 -6.45 11.48 -6.89
N VAL A 40 -6.02 10.52 -6.09
CA VAL A 40 -6.31 9.09 -6.27
C VAL A 40 -7.38 8.66 -5.26
N LEU A 41 -8.35 7.86 -5.72
CA LEU A 41 -9.30 7.20 -4.83
C LEU A 41 -8.71 5.88 -4.33
N LEU A 42 -8.57 5.75 -3.01
CA LEU A 42 -8.19 4.50 -2.38
C LEU A 42 -9.45 3.68 -2.07
N LEU A 43 -9.60 2.55 -2.76
CA LEU A 43 -10.71 1.61 -2.55
C LEU A 43 -10.26 0.44 -1.68
N SER A 44 -10.98 0.18 -0.60
CA SER A 44 -10.81 -1.04 0.18
C SER A 44 -11.62 -2.17 -0.44
N HIS A 45 -10.94 -3.25 -0.82
CA HIS A 45 -11.58 -4.43 -1.39
C HIS A 45 -11.33 -5.67 -0.53
N SER A 46 -12.04 -5.77 0.60
CA SER A 46 -11.74 -6.76 1.65
C SER A 46 -12.24 -8.18 1.35
N ASN A 47 -13.20 -8.35 0.45
CA ASN A 47 -13.85 -9.64 0.15
C ASN A 47 -13.32 -10.34 -1.11
N GLY A 48 -12.36 -9.76 -1.84
CA GLY A 48 -11.73 -10.40 -3.00
C GLY A 48 -12.54 -10.41 -4.31
N GLU A 49 -13.85 -10.13 -4.30
CA GLU A 49 -14.72 -10.05 -5.50
C GLU A 49 -14.13 -9.37 -6.75
N LEU A 50 -13.51 -8.18 -6.66
CA LEU A 50 -12.87 -7.51 -7.80
C LEU A 50 -11.69 -8.32 -8.34
N ALA A 51 -10.85 -8.85 -7.45
CA ALA A 51 -9.72 -9.67 -7.86
C ALA A 51 -10.21 -10.98 -8.53
N HIS A 52 -11.27 -11.57 -7.99
CA HIS A 52 -11.93 -12.75 -8.55
C HIS A 52 -12.52 -12.45 -9.94
N ALA A 53 -13.28 -11.36 -10.08
CA ALA A 53 -13.90 -10.95 -11.33
C ALA A 53 -12.88 -10.65 -12.43
N LEU A 54 -11.71 -10.12 -12.07
CA LEU A 54 -10.60 -9.88 -13.00
C LEU A 54 -9.73 -11.13 -13.23
N GLY A 55 -9.89 -12.20 -12.44
CA GLY A 55 -9.05 -13.40 -12.51
C GLY A 55 -7.61 -13.17 -12.06
N VAL A 56 -7.38 -12.20 -11.17
CA VAL A 56 -6.03 -11.73 -10.76
C VAL A 56 -5.67 -12.16 -9.33
N GLU A 57 -6.31 -13.22 -8.86
CA GLU A 57 -6.07 -13.81 -7.55
C GLU A 57 -4.66 -14.42 -7.46
N LEU A 58 -4.09 -14.31 -6.27
CA LEU A 58 -2.82 -14.88 -5.87
C LEU A 58 -3.04 -15.66 -4.60
N ASP A 59 -2.88 -16.98 -4.71
CA ASP A 59 -2.89 -17.89 -3.58
C ASP A 59 -1.49 -17.91 -2.94
N LEU A 60 -1.45 -17.67 -1.63
CA LEU A 60 -0.27 -17.60 -0.80
C LEU A 60 -0.41 -18.66 0.31
N PRO A 61 -0.27 -19.95 -0.01
CA PRO A 61 -0.63 -21.07 0.88
C PRO A 61 0.25 -21.14 2.14
N ASP A 62 1.43 -20.50 2.12
CA ASP A 62 2.35 -20.44 3.26
C ASP A 62 2.00 -19.34 4.29
N LYS A 63 0.84 -18.69 4.16
CA LYS A 63 0.39 -17.60 5.05
C LYS A 63 -0.62 -18.08 6.09
N PRO A 64 -0.69 -17.39 7.26
CA PRO A 64 -1.68 -17.71 8.27
C PRO A 64 -3.11 -17.52 7.73
N ALA A 65 -3.99 -18.45 8.11
CA ALA A 65 -5.36 -18.57 7.62
C ALA A 65 -6.10 -17.22 7.55
N GLY A 66 -6.74 -16.96 6.40
CA GLY A 66 -7.45 -15.70 6.14
C GLY A 66 -6.59 -14.62 5.47
N HIS A 67 -5.35 -14.94 5.09
CA HIS A 67 -4.50 -14.13 4.21
C HIS A 67 -4.08 -14.85 2.94
N ASP A 68 -4.75 -15.97 2.67
CA ASP A 68 -4.33 -16.99 1.72
C ASP A 68 -4.60 -16.51 0.29
N VAL A 69 -5.73 -15.83 0.06
CA VAL A 69 -6.04 -15.24 -1.25
C VAL A 69 -5.88 -13.72 -1.20
N ARG A 70 -4.97 -13.21 -2.02
CA ARG A 70 -4.70 -11.77 -2.23
C ARG A 70 -4.84 -11.43 -3.70
N SER A 71 -4.95 -10.14 -4.01
CA SER A 71 -4.80 -9.70 -5.39
C SER A 71 -3.31 -9.64 -5.76
N ARG A 72 -2.99 -9.98 -7.01
CA ARG A 72 -1.66 -9.66 -7.58
C ARG A 72 -1.45 -8.15 -7.63
N CYS A 73 -0.22 -7.72 -7.90
CA CYS A 73 -0.01 -6.36 -8.39
C CYS A 73 -0.46 -6.29 -9.85
N TYR A 74 -1.36 -5.37 -10.18
CA TYR A 74 -1.82 -5.13 -11.54
C TYR A 74 -2.23 -3.67 -11.72
N ALA A 75 -2.29 -3.25 -12.98
CA ALA A 75 -2.87 -1.98 -13.38
C ALA A 75 -3.79 -2.22 -14.58
N PHE A 76 -4.92 -1.52 -14.65
CA PHE A 76 -5.91 -1.74 -15.70
C PHE A 76 -6.61 -0.45 -16.08
N LEU A 77 -6.97 -0.34 -17.36
CA LEU A 77 -7.74 0.77 -17.94
C LEU A 77 -9.16 0.30 -18.20
N VAL A 78 -10.14 1.05 -17.69
CA VAL A 78 -11.56 0.77 -17.87
C VAL A 78 -12.22 1.97 -18.53
N GLU A 79 -12.97 1.72 -19.59
CA GLU A 79 -13.81 2.69 -20.27
C GLU A 79 -15.24 2.15 -20.32
N ASP A 80 -16.21 2.92 -19.82
CA ASP A 80 -17.63 2.54 -19.79
C ASP A 80 -17.91 1.14 -19.21
N GLY A 81 -17.15 0.78 -18.17
CA GLY A 81 -17.27 -0.52 -17.50
C GLY A 81 -16.60 -1.68 -18.24
N VAL A 82 -15.90 -1.43 -19.34
CA VAL A 82 -15.16 -2.44 -20.12
C VAL A 82 -13.66 -2.31 -19.86
N VAL A 83 -13.02 -3.39 -19.44
CA VAL A 83 -11.55 -3.46 -19.29
C VAL A 83 -10.90 -3.46 -20.67
N LYS A 84 -10.15 -2.41 -21.00
CA LYS A 84 -9.43 -2.26 -22.27
C LYS A 84 -8.01 -2.79 -22.20
N VAL A 85 -7.36 -2.55 -21.06
CA VAL A 85 -5.98 -2.98 -20.79
C VAL A 85 -5.93 -3.57 -19.40
N LEU A 86 -5.25 -4.70 -19.26
CA LEU A 86 -4.97 -5.35 -17.98
C LEU A 86 -3.50 -5.78 -17.95
N ASN A 87 -2.69 -5.02 -17.23
CA ASN A 87 -1.27 -5.30 -17.05
C ASN A 87 -1.07 -6.03 -15.74
N LEU A 88 -0.83 -7.33 -15.83
CA LEU A 88 -0.52 -8.17 -14.68
C LEU A 88 0.97 -8.16 -14.39
N LYS A 89 1.31 -8.15 -13.10
CA LYS A 89 2.68 -8.40 -12.67
C LYS A 89 2.99 -9.89 -12.82
N GLU A 90 4.02 -10.21 -13.60
CA GLU A 90 4.60 -11.55 -13.65
C GLU A 90 5.84 -11.62 -12.76
N GLY A 91 5.83 -12.54 -11.79
CA GLY A 91 6.96 -12.76 -10.88
C GLY A 91 7.28 -11.55 -9.99
N VAL A 92 8.58 -11.27 -9.79
CA VAL A 92 9.06 -10.27 -8.82
C VAL A 92 9.19 -8.87 -9.44
N ALA A 93 9.23 -8.76 -10.77
CA ALA A 93 9.49 -7.51 -11.47
C ALA A 93 8.27 -6.57 -11.46
N PHE A 94 8.44 -5.32 -11.04
CA PHE A 94 7.35 -4.31 -10.96
C PHE A 94 7.17 -3.48 -12.25
N THR A 95 7.66 -3.98 -13.38
CA THR A 95 7.80 -3.18 -14.60
C THR A 95 6.49 -3.02 -15.38
N THR A 96 5.62 -4.03 -15.39
CA THR A 96 4.41 -4.02 -16.25
C THR A 96 3.25 -3.21 -15.68
N SER A 97 3.19 -3.02 -14.35
CA SER A 97 2.12 -2.29 -13.68
C SER A 97 2.48 -0.83 -13.38
N SER A 98 3.49 -0.26 -14.05
CA SER A 98 3.93 1.11 -13.81
C SER A 98 3.04 2.15 -14.50
N ILE A 99 3.13 3.40 -14.06
CA ILE A 99 2.38 4.50 -14.68
C ILE A 99 2.84 4.75 -16.11
N GLU A 100 4.15 4.61 -16.38
CA GLU A 100 4.72 4.82 -17.71
C GLU A 100 4.18 3.83 -18.72
N GLU A 101 4.00 2.55 -18.34
CA GLU A 101 3.37 1.56 -19.21
C GLU A 101 1.88 1.85 -19.43
N MET A 102 1.17 2.32 -18.40
CA MET A 102 -0.25 2.65 -18.52
C MET A 102 -0.47 3.88 -19.42
N LEU A 103 0.43 4.88 -19.36
CA LEU A 103 0.35 6.07 -20.22
C LEU A 103 0.51 5.75 -21.71
N LYS A 104 1.16 4.64 -22.09
CA LYS A 104 1.25 4.22 -23.50
C LYS A 104 -0.07 3.69 -24.06
N ALA A 105 -1.02 3.35 -23.18
CA ALA A 105 -2.32 2.81 -23.54
C ALA A 105 -3.41 3.87 -23.67
N LEU A 106 -3.12 5.13 -23.35
CA LEU A 106 -3.99 6.30 -23.56
C LEU A 106 -3.70 6.96 -24.92
#